data_AF-A0A378MRU5-F1
#
_entry.id   AF-A0A378MRU5-F1
#
_cell.length_a   1.000
_cell.length_b   1.000
_cell.length_c   1.000
_cell.angle_alpha   90.00
_cell.angle_beta   90.00
_cell.angle_gamma   90.00
#
_symmetry.space_group_name_H-M   'P 1'
#
loop_
_entity.id
_entity.type
_entity.pdbx_description
1 polymer ?
#
loop_
_entity_poly.entity_id
_entity_poly.type
_entity_poly.pdbx_seq_one_letter_code
_entity_poly.pdbx_strand_id
1 'polypeptide(L)'
;MGIQEPILDVRNILPLQELEMIFTPLVACDKAGNRLGMGGGFYDRTLAQAPHLISVGLAHECQQVEQLPIESWDMPLDHIILGAAK
;
A
#
# COMPACT_ATOMS: atom_id res chain seq x y z
N MET A 1 12.96 -11.20 -8.21
CA MET A 1 12.79 -10.65 -6.85
C MET A 1 12.55 -11.72 -5.77
N GLY A 2 12.38 -13.02 -6.10
CA GLY A 2 12.23 -14.07 -5.08
C GLY A 2 10.90 -14.03 -4.30
N ILE A 3 9.98 -13.14 -4.68
CA ILE A 3 8.65 -13.04 -4.12
C ILE A 3 7.78 -14.13 -4.75
N GLN A 4 7.07 -14.87 -3.92
CA GLN A 4 6.11 -15.86 -4.39
C GLN A 4 4.84 -15.16 -4.87
N GLU A 5 4.40 -15.51 -6.07
CA GLU A 5 3.13 -15.05 -6.64
C GLU A 5 2.16 -16.24 -6.75
N PRO A 6 0.85 -16.01 -6.57
CA PRO A 6 -0.15 -17.06 -6.77
C PRO A 6 -0.12 -17.55 -8.22
N ILE A 7 -0.27 -18.86 -8.43
CA ILE A 7 -0.44 -19.43 -9.78
C ILE A 7 -1.75 -18.91 -10.34
N LEU A 8 -1.70 -18.29 -11.53
CA LEU A 8 -2.88 -17.72 -12.18
C LEU A 8 -3.91 -18.82 -12.48
N ASP A 9 -5.04 -18.74 -11.78
CA ASP A 9 -6.25 -19.52 -12.03
C ASP A 9 -7.44 -18.56 -12.00
N VAL A 10 -8.10 -18.41 -13.15
CA VAL A 10 -9.21 -17.46 -13.33
C VAL A 10 -10.37 -17.70 -12.37
N ARG A 11 -10.49 -18.91 -11.82
CA ARG A 11 -11.54 -19.28 -10.85
C ARG A 11 -11.29 -18.70 -9.46
N ASN A 12 -10.04 -18.29 -9.17
CA ASN A 12 -9.62 -17.74 -7.88
C ASN A 12 -9.42 -16.21 -7.94
N ILE A 13 -9.79 -15.57 -9.05
CA ILE A 13 -9.71 -14.11 -9.19
C ILE A 13 -10.95 -13.49 -8.55
N LEU A 14 -10.73 -12.60 -7.59
CA LEU A 14 -11.78 -11.75 -7.04
C LEU A 14 -11.74 -10.37 -7.70
N PRO A 15 -12.89 -9.81 -8.10
CA PRO A 15 -13.00 -8.42 -8.49
C PRO A 15 -12.54 -7.49 -7.36
N LEU A 16 -11.97 -6.35 -7.73
CA LEU A 16 -11.48 -5.37 -6.77
C LEU A 16 -12.59 -4.84 -5.85
N GLN A 17 -13.83 -4.78 -6.35
CA GLN A 17 -15.01 -4.32 -5.62
C GLN A 17 -15.49 -5.29 -4.53
N GLU A 18 -15.03 -6.54 -4.56
CA GLU A 18 -15.35 -7.54 -3.54
C GLU A 18 -14.33 -7.54 -2.39
N LEU A 19 -13.25 -6.77 -2.52
CA LEU A 19 -12.28 -6.60 -1.45
C LEU A 19 -12.77 -5.51 -0.49
N GLU A 20 -12.48 -5.68 0.80
CA GLU A 20 -12.81 -4.68 1.84
C GLU A 20 -11.56 -3.96 2.36
N MET A 21 -10.39 -4.61 2.25
CA MET A 21 -9.13 -4.13 2.81
C MET A 21 -7.95 -4.57 1.95
N ILE A 22 -6.91 -3.75 1.92
CA ILE A 22 -5.64 -4.05 1.27
C ILE A 22 -4.45 -3.64 2.15
N PHE A 23 -3.49 -4.56 2.30
CA PHE A 23 -2.20 -4.25 2.91
C PHE A 23 -1.20 -3.86 1.82
N THR A 24 -0.59 -2.69 1.97
CA THR A 24 0.35 -2.16 0.97
C THR A 24 1.78 -2.18 1.51
N PRO A 25 2.73 -2.85 0.81
CA PRO A 25 4.14 -2.74 1.14
C PRO A 25 4.66 -1.34 0.81
N LEU A 26 5.65 -0.88 1.57
CA LEU A 26 6.23 0.45 1.42
C LEU A 26 7.71 0.47 1.81
N VAL A 27 8.43 1.44 1.26
CA VAL A 27 9.84 1.75 1.57
C VAL A 27 9.91 2.78 2.70
N ALA A 28 9.11 3.85 2.60
CA ALA A 28 8.96 4.88 3.61
C ALA A 28 7.50 5.34 3.71
N CYS A 29 7.13 5.95 4.83
CA CYS A 29 5.83 6.52 5.06
C CYS A 29 5.91 7.77 5.93
N ASP A 30 4.90 8.63 5.91
CA ASP A 30 4.80 9.76 6.83
C ASP A 30 3.52 9.72 7.68
N LYS A 31 3.36 10.69 8.59
CA LYS A 31 2.20 10.75 9.50
C LYS A 31 0.89 11.14 8.80
N ALA A 32 0.94 11.61 7.56
CA ALA A 32 -0.23 11.97 6.77
C ALA A 32 -0.78 10.79 5.95
N GLY A 33 -0.18 9.60 6.06
CA GLY A 33 -0.59 8.43 5.29
C GLY A 33 0.11 8.31 3.94
N ASN A 34 0.99 9.25 3.59
CA ASN A 34 1.74 9.16 2.33
C ASN A 34 2.73 8.00 2.42
N ARG A 35 3.00 7.38 1.28
CA ARG A 35 3.94 6.27 1.17
C ARG A 35 4.86 6.43 -0.02
N LEU A 36 6.10 5.97 0.13
CA LEU A 36 7.03 5.73 -0.96
C LEU A 36 7.07 4.24 -1.24
N GLY A 37 6.65 3.84 -2.44
CA GLY A 37 6.79 2.45 -2.92
C GLY A 37 8.11 2.19 -3.63
N MET A 38 8.20 1.07 -4.33
CA MET A 38 9.38 0.70 -5.15
C MET A 38 9.42 1.40 -6.53
N GLY A 39 8.57 2.41 -6.78
CA GLY A 39 8.55 3.23 -8.00
C GLY A 39 7.64 2.76 -9.15
N GLY A 40 6.91 1.64 -9.00
CA GLY A 40 6.05 1.10 -10.07
C GLY A 40 4.61 1.65 -10.16
N GLY A 41 4.17 2.48 -9.18
CA GLY A 41 2.83 3.08 -9.16
C GLY A 41 1.65 2.09 -9.18
N PHE A 42 1.87 0.82 -8.84
CA PHE A 42 0.84 -0.23 -8.88
C PHE A 42 -0.29 0.02 -7.87
N TYR A 43 0.07 0.40 -6.65
CA TYR A 43 -0.91 0.61 -5.58
C TYR A 43 -1.66 1.93 -5.74
N ASP A 44 -1.03 3.01 -6.24
CA ASP A 44 -1.72 4.29 -6.49
C ASP A 44 -2.86 4.11 -7.50
N ARG A 45 -2.58 3.39 -8.60
CA ARG A 45 -3.61 3.05 -9.59
C ARG A 45 -4.71 2.15 -9.02
N THR A 46 -4.36 1.21 -8.14
CA THR A 46 -5.34 0.29 -7.54
C THR A 46 -6.25 1.03 -6.58
N LEU A 47 -5.69 1.84 -5.67
CA LEU A 47 -6.43 2.63 -4.70
C LEU A 47 -7.31 3.70 -5.38
N ALA A 48 -6.82 4.31 -6.46
CA ALA A 48 -7.62 5.23 -7.27
C ALA A 48 -8.88 4.60 -7.87
N GLN A 49 -8.86 3.31 -8.17
CA GLN A 49 -10.00 2.57 -8.71
C GLN A 49 -10.92 2.00 -7.62
N ALA A 50 -10.46 1.98 -6.37
CA ALA A 50 -11.15 1.34 -5.26
C ALA A 50 -11.08 2.17 -3.98
N PRO A 51 -11.70 3.38 -3.98
CA PRO A 51 -11.71 4.27 -2.81
C PRO A 51 -12.52 3.72 -1.62
N HIS A 52 -13.19 2.57 -1.79
CA HIS A 52 -13.93 1.90 -0.73
C HIS A 52 -13.04 0.97 0.12
N LEU A 53 -11.83 0.65 -0.35
CA LEU A 53 -10.93 -0.25 0.36
C LEU A 53 -10.32 0.46 1.56
N ILE A 54 -10.31 -0.24 2.69
CA ILE A 54 -9.48 0.15 3.82
C ILE A 54 -8.02 -0.16 3.46
N SER A 55 -7.22 0.88 3.30
CA SER A 55 -5.82 0.77 2.88
C SER A 55 -4.90 0.87 4.09
N VAL A 56 -4.06 -0.16 4.28
CA VAL A 56 -3.21 -0.29 5.47
C VAL A 56 -1.74 -0.48 5.07
N GLY A 57 -0.90 0.44 5.51
CA GLY A 57 0.55 0.35 5.41
C GLY A 57 1.13 -0.38 6.61
N LEU A 58 1.98 -1.37 6.37
CA LEU A 58 2.78 -2.00 7.43
C LEU A 58 4.21 -1.50 7.30
N ALA A 59 4.73 -0.90 8.37
CA ALA A 59 6.05 -0.29 8.35
C ALA A 59 6.79 -0.52 9.67
N HIS A 60 8.11 -0.55 9.62
CA HIS A 60 8.93 -0.38 10.81
C HIS A 60 9.02 1.09 11.20
N GLU A 61 9.31 1.38 12.46
CA GLU A 61 9.52 2.76 12.93
C GLU A 61 10.61 3.50 12.13
N CYS A 62 11.67 2.79 11.71
CA CYS A 62 12.74 3.38 10.89
C CYS A 62 12.31 3.77 9.46
N GLN A 63 11.14 3.32 9.01
CA GLN A 63 10.57 3.67 7.72
C GLN A 63 9.64 4.89 7.83
N GLN A 64 9.32 5.36 9.03
CA GLN A 64 8.56 6.58 9.20
C GLN A 64 9.47 7.80 9.12
N VAL A 65 9.20 8.70 8.19
CA VAL A 65 9.90 9.96 8.01
C VAL A 65 8.97 11.13 8.38
N GLU A 66 9.53 12.34 8.50
CA GLU A 66 8.76 13.53 8.86
C GLU A 66 7.75 13.91 7.76
N GLN A 67 8.21 13.95 6.51
CA GLN A 67 7.39 14.32 5.37
C GLN A 67 7.94 13.67 4.10
N LEU A 68 7.06 13.15 3.26
CA LEU A 68 7.40 12.71 1.91
C LEU A 68 7.04 13.79 0.87
N PRO A 69 7.81 13.91 -0.23
CA PRO A 69 7.32 14.61 -1.40
C PRO A 69 6.12 13.84 -1.96
N ILE A 70 5.09 14.58 -2.37
CA ILE A 70 3.84 14.02 -2.90
C ILE A 70 3.54 14.62 -4.26
N GLU A 71 2.92 13.80 -5.10
CA GLU A 71 2.38 14.20 -6.39
C GLU A 71 0.86 14.07 -6.39
N SER A 72 0.20 14.76 -7.33
CA SER A 72 -1.28 14.81 -7.40
C SER A 72 -1.96 13.46 -7.65
N TRP A 73 -1.21 12.45 -8.08
CA TRP A 73 -1.71 11.10 -8.34
C TRP A 73 -1.38 10.11 -7.22
N ASP A 74 -0.64 10.53 -6.19
CA ASP A 74 -0.31 9.66 -5.07
C ASP A 74 -1.53 9.49 -4.18
N MET A 75 -1.85 8.23 -3.85
CA MET A 75 -3.00 7.92 -3.00
C MET A 75 -2.53 7.67 -1.56
N PRO A 76 -2.88 8.53 -0.58
CA PRO A 76 -2.55 8.28 0.82
C PRO A 76 -3.29 7.05 1.34
N LEU A 77 -2.69 6.40 2.34
CA LEU A 77 -3.29 5.26 3.04
C LEU A 77 -4.19 5.74 4.18
N ASP A 78 -5.24 4.98 4.48
CA ASP A 78 -6.14 5.26 5.62
C ASP A 78 -5.41 5.05 6.94
N HIS A 79 -4.58 4.01 7.01
CA HIS A 79 -3.86 3.61 8.21
C HIS A 79 -2.42 3.23 7.92
N ILE A 80 -1.52 3.58 8.85
CA ILE A 80 -0.16 3.06 8.93
C ILE A 80 0.01 2.42 10.30
N ILE A 81 0.37 1.14 10.32
CA ILE A 81 0.69 0.40 11.54
C ILE A 81 2.20 0.26 11.61
N LEU A 82 2.77 0.79 12.70
CA LEU A 82 4.19 0.70 12.98
C LEU A 82 4.49 -0.52 13.85
N GLY A 83 5.33 -1.41 13.35
CA GLY A 83 5.91 -2.48 14.13
C GLY A 83 7.15 -1.99 14.87
N ALA A 84 7.20 -2.23 16.19
CA ALA A 84 8.39 -1.95 16.99
C ALA A 84 9.60 -2.72 16.44
N ALA A 85 10.75 -2.06 16.34
CA ALA A 85 12.00 -2.74 16.08
C ALA A 85 12.35 -3.63 17.28
N LYS A 86 12.77 -4.87 17.00
CA LYS A 86 13.15 -5.85 18.04
C LYS A 86 14.55 -5.59 18.57
#